data_AF-A0A3S4IF84-F1
#
_entry.id   AF-A0A3S4IF84-F1
#
_cell.length_a   1.000
_cell.length_b   1.000
_cell.length_c   1.000
_cell.angle_alpha   90.00
_cell.angle_beta   90.00
_cell.angle_gamma   90.00
#
_symmetry.space_group_name_H-M   'P 1'
#
loop_
_entity.id
_entity.type
_entity.pdbx_description
1 polymer ?
#
loop_
_entity_poly.entity_id
_entity_poly.type
_entity_poly.pdbx_seq_one_letter_code
_entity_poly.pdbx_strand_id
1 'polypeptide(L)'
;MLPGQSVLDLIAPGEQDALMSIVLGDGDGDAGQLGQLQQLTAARADGSLFPLEMAITRMPELDGICFNMTLRDISARKAAEQELRRAHDQANAANQAKTAFLTTISHEIRTPMNGVLGMLELLQMSRLDEEQQDTLATARESAQLLLRLIDDILDFAKIEADQMEVVYAATPIRPLLQQVHSLYAQAAERKGLRMELEMDDALAGALRVDPLRLRQVLQNFLSNAVKFTATGSVKLRAAVEADDGRRQRLRFDVTDTGIGMDRDQLARLFQPFTQAESDTARHYGGAGLGLSISRRLATLMGGAVELQSELGLGTCASLLLSADIADAADIQPTLPPAPAPWPPTTRPPPCCWSRTTPPISSWRNCSWKSWATASNAPKTAPRPSRNGNAAVTSCC
;
A
#
# COMPACT_ATOMS: atom_id res chain seq x y z
N MET A 1 -45.12 -32.10 10.35
CA MET A 1 -45.69 -33.21 9.57
C MET A 1 -46.64 -33.98 10.46
N LEU A 2 -47.83 -34.30 9.98
CA LEU A 2 -48.76 -35.15 10.72
C LEU A 2 -48.49 -36.63 10.42
N PRO A 3 -48.73 -37.55 11.35
CA PRO A 3 -48.61 -38.99 11.09
C PRO A 3 -49.43 -39.40 9.85
N GLY A 4 -48.80 -40.13 8.92
CA GLY A 4 -49.44 -40.62 7.68
C GLY A 4 -49.30 -39.72 6.45
N GLN A 5 -48.64 -38.57 6.55
CA GLN A 5 -48.33 -37.70 5.39
C GLN A 5 -46.95 -38.02 4.78
N SER A 6 -46.82 -37.83 3.47
CA SER A 6 -45.56 -38.05 2.76
C SER A 6 -44.59 -36.91 3.03
N VAL A 7 -43.31 -37.22 3.14
CA VAL A 7 -42.25 -36.20 3.22
C VAL A 7 -42.04 -35.43 1.94
N LEU A 8 -42.44 -36.01 0.81
CA LEU A 8 -42.42 -35.34 -0.48
C LEU A 8 -43.35 -34.12 -0.50
N ASP A 9 -44.41 -34.13 0.30
CA ASP A 9 -45.36 -33.00 0.42
C ASP A 9 -44.70 -31.76 1.05
N LEU A 10 -43.58 -31.94 1.77
CA LEU A 10 -42.79 -30.85 2.37
C LEU A 10 -41.75 -30.28 1.41
N ILE A 11 -41.37 -31.03 0.38
CA ILE A 11 -40.26 -30.69 -0.54
C ILE A 11 -40.81 -30.05 -1.80
N ALA A 12 -40.15 -28.98 -2.25
CA ALA A 12 -40.55 -28.29 -3.46
C ALA A 12 -40.57 -29.26 -4.66
N PRO A 13 -41.55 -29.18 -5.59
CA PRO A 13 -41.73 -30.15 -6.66
C PRO A 13 -40.47 -30.43 -7.51
N GLY A 14 -39.60 -29.43 -7.69
CA GLY A 14 -38.36 -29.59 -8.46
C GLY A 14 -37.21 -30.31 -7.73
N GLU A 15 -37.35 -30.57 -6.43
CA GLU A 15 -36.32 -31.19 -5.57
C GLU A 15 -36.74 -32.61 -5.10
N GLN A 16 -37.95 -33.06 -5.46
CA GLN A 16 -38.53 -34.34 -5.03
C GLN A 16 -37.81 -35.55 -5.66
N ASP A 17 -37.45 -35.47 -6.93
CA ASP A 17 -36.74 -36.55 -7.63
C ASP A 17 -35.33 -36.79 -7.04
N ALA A 18 -34.66 -35.71 -6.62
CA ALA A 18 -33.35 -35.78 -5.96
C ALA A 18 -33.46 -36.41 -4.56
N LEU A 19 -34.53 -36.13 -3.82
CA LEU A 19 -34.78 -36.79 -2.54
C LEU A 19 -35.07 -38.28 -2.73
N MET A 20 -35.87 -38.63 -3.75
CA MET A 20 -36.24 -40.02 -4.03
C MET A 20 -35.05 -40.85 -4.48
N SER A 21 -34.10 -40.30 -5.23
CA SER A 21 -32.88 -41.02 -5.60
C SER A 21 -31.96 -41.30 -4.40
N ILE A 22 -31.96 -40.45 -3.37
CA ILE A 22 -31.20 -40.67 -2.12
C ILE A 22 -31.85 -41.76 -1.25
N VAL A 23 -33.19 -41.79 -1.22
CA VAL A 23 -33.96 -42.76 -0.42
C VAL A 23 -34.07 -44.12 -1.12
N LEU A 24 -34.15 -44.14 -2.46
CA LEU A 24 -34.31 -45.34 -3.30
C LEU A 24 -33.01 -45.80 -3.98
N GLY A 25 -31.88 -45.13 -3.72
CA GLY A 25 -30.57 -45.47 -4.29
C GLY A 25 -30.28 -46.97 -4.20
N ASP A 26 -29.90 -47.55 -5.35
CA ASP A 26 -29.96 -48.97 -5.70
C ASP A 26 -29.46 -49.93 -4.60
N GLY A 27 -30.20 -51.04 -4.47
CA GLY A 27 -30.01 -52.12 -3.50
C GLY A 27 -28.74 -52.95 -3.63
N ASP A 28 -27.61 -52.38 -4.07
CA ASP A 28 -26.31 -53.03 -3.99
C ASP A 28 -25.18 -51.97 -3.94
N GLY A 29 -24.64 -51.72 -2.74
CA GLY A 29 -23.27 -51.21 -2.59
C GLY A 29 -23.00 -49.71 -2.39
N ASP A 30 -23.91 -48.77 -2.70
CA ASP A 30 -23.61 -47.33 -2.53
C ASP A 30 -24.35 -46.67 -1.35
N ALA A 31 -23.93 -47.04 -0.13
CA ALA A 31 -24.32 -46.37 1.11
C ALA A 31 -23.71 -44.96 1.27
N GLY A 32 -23.19 -44.34 0.21
CA GLY A 32 -22.35 -43.15 0.26
C GLY A 32 -23.07 -41.82 0.59
N GLN A 33 -24.39 -41.74 0.42
CA GLN A 33 -25.16 -40.49 0.63
C GLN A 33 -26.07 -40.49 1.87
N LEU A 34 -26.35 -41.66 2.46
CA LEU A 34 -27.08 -41.74 3.73
C LEU A 34 -26.18 -41.23 4.87
N GLY A 35 -26.68 -40.27 5.64
CA GLY A 35 -25.93 -39.56 6.68
C GLY A 35 -25.24 -38.25 6.25
N GLN A 36 -25.23 -37.91 4.95
CA GLN A 36 -24.79 -36.59 4.50
C GLN A 36 -25.88 -35.52 4.68
N LEU A 37 -25.46 -34.29 5.01
CA LEU A 37 -26.33 -33.12 5.05
C LEU A 37 -26.62 -32.63 3.63
N GLN A 38 -27.88 -32.68 3.24
CA GLN A 38 -28.42 -32.18 1.97
C GLN A 38 -29.09 -30.83 2.20
N GLN A 39 -28.89 -29.87 1.28
CA GLN A 39 -29.63 -28.61 1.29
C GLN A 39 -30.62 -28.60 0.15
N LEU A 40 -31.91 -28.52 0.49
CA LEU A 40 -33.03 -28.55 -0.44
C LEU A 40 -33.92 -27.32 -0.23
N THR A 41 -34.87 -27.11 -1.12
CA THR A 41 -35.93 -26.12 -0.93
C THR A 41 -37.21 -26.82 -0.48
N ALA A 42 -37.76 -26.39 0.65
CA ALA A 42 -39.00 -26.92 1.21
C ALA A 42 -40.12 -25.88 1.14
N ALA A 43 -41.37 -26.33 1.20
CA ALA A 43 -42.55 -25.47 1.24
C ALA A 43 -43.21 -25.52 2.63
N ARG A 44 -43.58 -24.36 3.16
CA ARG A 44 -44.42 -24.25 4.36
C ARG A 44 -45.88 -24.48 3.99
N ALA A 45 -46.74 -24.67 5.01
CA ALA A 45 -48.18 -24.85 4.81
C ALA A 45 -48.87 -23.65 4.14
N ASP A 46 -48.29 -22.45 4.23
CA ASP A 46 -48.77 -21.24 3.54
C ASP A 46 -48.27 -21.12 2.09
N GLY A 47 -47.52 -22.11 1.59
CA GLY A 47 -46.92 -22.13 0.26
C GLY A 47 -45.60 -21.37 0.15
N SER A 48 -45.10 -20.73 1.21
CA SER A 48 -43.81 -20.05 1.20
C SER A 48 -42.65 -21.04 1.13
N LEU A 49 -41.66 -20.73 0.29
CA LEU A 49 -40.47 -21.58 0.12
C LEU A 49 -39.39 -21.17 1.11
N PHE A 50 -38.71 -22.15 1.68
CA PHE A 50 -37.60 -21.92 2.61
C PHE A 50 -36.47 -22.94 2.39
N PRO A 51 -35.20 -22.54 2.60
CA PRO A 51 -34.08 -23.46 2.52
C PRO A 51 -34.09 -24.40 3.73
N LEU A 52 -34.03 -25.69 3.44
CA LEU A 52 -34.07 -26.77 4.39
C LEU A 52 -32.75 -27.55 4.30
N GLU A 53 -32.13 -27.77 5.45
CA GLU A 53 -31.03 -28.71 5.60
C GLU A 53 -31.60 -30.02 6.15
N MET A 54 -31.32 -31.12 5.45
CA MET A 54 -31.89 -32.43 5.71
C MET A 54 -30.78 -33.48 5.80
N ALA A 55 -30.87 -34.37 6.78
CA ALA A 55 -30.07 -35.59 6.80
C ALA A 55 -30.99 -36.80 6.97
N ILE A 56 -30.69 -37.86 6.22
CA ILE A 56 -31.48 -39.10 6.18
C ILE A 56 -30.57 -40.24 6.62
N THR A 57 -30.99 -41.00 7.63
CA THR A 57 -30.25 -42.16 8.14
C THR A 57 -31.17 -43.36 8.19
N ARG A 58 -30.71 -44.53 7.74
CA ARG A 58 -31.47 -45.78 7.85
C ARG A 58 -31.47 -46.28 9.30
N MET A 59 -32.59 -46.79 9.77
CA MET A 59 -32.72 -47.43 11.09
C MET A 59 -32.78 -48.96 10.90
N PRO A 60 -31.65 -49.69 11.11
CA PRO A 60 -31.59 -51.13 10.86
C PRO A 60 -32.26 -51.99 11.94
N GLU A 61 -32.57 -51.43 13.12
CA GLU A 61 -33.08 -52.16 14.29
C GLU A 61 -34.61 -52.29 14.32
N LEU A 62 -35.31 -51.77 13.32
CA LEU A 62 -36.77 -51.83 13.18
C LEU A 62 -37.16 -52.83 12.09
N ASP A 63 -38.25 -53.59 12.30
CA ASP A 63 -38.79 -54.48 11.28
C ASP A 63 -39.30 -53.67 10.08
N GLY A 64 -38.63 -53.84 8.93
CA GLY A 64 -38.92 -53.14 7.68
C GLY A 64 -37.81 -52.16 7.26
N ILE A 65 -38.08 -51.37 6.21
CA ILE A 65 -37.17 -50.30 5.76
C ILE A 65 -37.63 -49.00 6.43
N CYS A 66 -37.00 -48.63 7.54
CA CYS A 66 -37.27 -47.38 8.26
C CYS A 66 -36.12 -46.38 8.10
N PHE A 67 -36.47 -45.10 7.98
CA PHE A 67 -35.53 -43.99 7.91
C PHE A 67 -35.83 -42.96 8.99
N ASN A 68 -34.78 -42.44 9.62
CA ASN A 68 -34.82 -41.23 10.45
C ASN A 68 -34.42 -40.03 9.59
N MET A 69 -35.18 -38.94 9.67
CA MET A 69 -34.90 -37.71 8.95
C MET A 69 -34.83 -36.53 9.92
N THR A 70 -33.70 -35.84 9.94
CA THR A 70 -33.55 -34.58 10.67
C THR A 70 -33.72 -33.42 9.71
N LEU A 71 -34.63 -32.52 10.02
CA LEU A 71 -35.01 -31.37 9.21
C LEU A 71 -34.62 -30.09 9.97
N ARG A 72 -33.82 -29.23 9.36
CA ARG A 72 -33.43 -27.94 9.93
C ARG A 72 -33.72 -26.82 8.95
N ASP A 73 -34.60 -25.91 9.36
CA ASP A 73 -34.80 -24.65 8.65
C ASP A 73 -33.53 -23.79 8.78
N ILE A 74 -32.89 -23.50 7.65
CA ILE A 74 -31.66 -22.70 7.60
C ILE A 74 -31.91 -21.29 7.04
N SER A 75 -33.17 -20.83 7.01
CA SER A 75 -33.54 -19.49 6.53
C SER A 75 -32.79 -18.39 7.29
N ALA A 76 -32.82 -18.45 8.63
CA ALA A 76 -32.14 -17.47 9.48
C ALA A 76 -30.61 -17.48 9.27
N ARG A 77 -30.02 -18.68 9.10
CA ARG A 77 -28.58 -18.84 8.83
C ARG A 77 -28.20 -18.23 7.48
N LYS A 78 -28.91 -18.58 6.41
CA LYS A 78 -28.66 -18.06 5.06
C LYS A 78 -28.92 -16.55 4.97
N ALA A 79 -29.93 -16.03 5.66
CA ALA A 79 -30.19 -14.59 5.73
C ALA A 79 -29.03 -13.86 6.40
N ALA A 80 -28.56 -14.34 7.56
CA ALA A 80 -27.41 -13.77 8.26
C ALA A 80 -26.11 -13.87 7.43
N GLU A 81 -25.85 -15.00 6.75
CA GLU A 81 -24.70 -15.15 5.85
C GLU A 81 -24.77 -14.17 4.67
N GLN A 82 -25.95 -13.96 4.10
CA GLN A 82 -26.14 -13.03 3.00
C GLN A 82 -26.03 -11.57 3.44
N GLU A 83 -26.56 -11.22 4.61
CA GLU A 83 -26.40 -9.90 5.21
C GLU A 83 -24.93 -9.61 5.53
N LEU A 84 -24.21 -10.59 6.10
CA LEU A 84 -22.78 -10.49 6.35
C LEU A 84 -21.99 -10.29 5.05
N ARG A 85 -22.28 -11.07 4.00
CA ARG A 85 -21.65 -10.90 2.68
C ARG A 85 -21.92 -9.53 2.08
N ARG A 86 -23.18 -9.06 2.12
CA ARG A 86 -23.54 -7.72 1.62
C ARG A 86 -22.80 -6.61 2.38
N ALA A 87 -22.75 -6.71 3.72
CA ALA A 87 -22.03 -5.75 4.54
C ALA A 87 -20.52 -5.76 4.25
N HIS A 88 -19.93 -6.94 4.09
CA HIS A 88 -18.53 -7.12 3.71
C HIS A 88 -18.23 -6.51 2.32
N ASP A 89 -19.05 -6.80 1.32
CA ASP A 89 -18.86 -6.31 -0.04
C ASP A 89 -19.02 -4.78 -0.11
N GLN A 90 -19.98 -4.23 0.65
CA GLN A 90 -20.16 -2.78 0.77
C GLN A 90 -18.97 -2.11 1.45
N ALA A 91 -18.43 -2.70 2.52
CA ALA A 91 -17.23 -2.20 3.20
C ALA A 91 -16.00 -2.22 2.27
N ASN A 92 -15.81 -3.30 1.51
CA ASN A 92 -14.70 -3.41 0.55
C ASN A 92 -14.82 -2.40 -0.60
N ALA A 93 -16.02 -2.21 -1.15
CA ALA A 93 -16.26 -1.21 -2.19
C ALA A 93 -15.95 0.21 -1.70
N ALA A 94 -16.35 0.54 -0.46
CA ALA A 94 -16.05 1.83 0.15
C ALA A 94 -14.54 2.04 0.34
N ASN A 95 -13.81 1.02 0.82
CA ASN A 95 -12.35 1.08 0.97
C ASN A 95 -11.64 1.25 -0.38
N GLN A 96 -12.05 0.50 -1.40
CA GLN A 96 -11.49 0.64 -2.76
C GLN A 96 -11.72 2.04 -3.33
N ALA A 97 -12.93 2.59 -3.17
CA ALA A 97 -13.23 3.96 -3.59
C ALA A 97 -12.40 5.01 -2.84
N LYS A 98 -12.22 4.84 -1.52
CA LYS A 98 -11.36 5.70 -0.68
C LYS A 98 -9.91 5.69 -1.18
N THR A 99 -9.34 4.51 -1.44
CA THR A 99 -7.95 4.37 -1.90
C THR A 99 -7.76 4.92 -3.32
N ALA A 100 -8.72 4.67 -4.23
CA ALA A 100 -8.70 5.22 -5.58
C ALA A 100 -8.74 6.76 -5.54
N PHE A 101 -9.64 7.33 -4.74
CA PHE A 101 -9.75 8.79 -4.58
C PHE A 101 -8.45 9.40 -4.05
N LEU A 102 -7.87 8.81 -3.00
CA LEU A 102 -6.60 9.31 -2.44
C LEU A 102 -5.46 9.21 -3.46
N THR A 103 -5.38 8.11 -4.22
CA THR A 103 -4.39 7.92 -5.29
C THR A 103 -4.49 9.01 -6.34
N THR A 104 -5.69 9.28 -6.84
CA THR A 104 -5.93 10.34 -7.83
C THR A 104 -5.55 11.72 -7.27
N ILE A 105 -6.04 12.08 -6.09
CA ILE A 105 -5.75 13.38 -5.47
C ILE A 105 -4.25 13.57 -5.24
N SER A 106 -3.54 12.51 -4.87
CA SER A 106 -2.10 12.59 -4.66
C SER A 106 -1.33 12.88 -5.95
N HIS A 107 -1.74 12.31 -7.08
CA HIS A 107 -1.17 12.65 -8.38
C HIS A 107 -1.47 14.10 -8.79
N GLU A 108 -2.70 14.56 -8.54
CA GLU A 108 -3.13 15.93 -8.83
C GLU A 108 -2.45 16.98 -7.93
N ILE A 109 -2.04 16.62 -6.71
CA ILE A 109 -1.25 17.51 -5.84
C ILE A 109 0.24 17.42 -6.17
N ARG A 110 0.77 16.23 -6.46
CA ARG A 110 2.21 16.04 -6.74
C ARG A 110 2.68 16.88 -7.94
N THR A 111 1.87 16.95 -8.99
CA THR A 111 2.22 17.67 -10.22
C THR A 111 2.46 19.18 -9.99
N PRO A 112 1.52 19.96 -9.42
CA PRO A 112 1.76 21.37 -9.13
C PRO A 112 2.85 21.57 -8.07
N MET A 113 2.97 20.67 -7.08
CA MET A 113 4.01 20.76 -6.05
C MET A 113 5.42 20.56 -6.60
N ASN A 114 5.62 19.63 -7.54
CA ASN A 114 6.89 19.48 -8.24
C ASN A 114 7.22 20.73 -9.09
N GLY A 115 6.20 21.39 -9.64
CA GLY A 115 6.37 22.70 -10.30
C GLY A 115 6.85 23.78 -9.34
N VAL A 116 6.24 23.87 -8.15
CA VAL A 116 6.65 24.79 -7.09
C VAL A 116 8.09 24.51 -6.64
N LEU A 117 8.45 23.23 -6.40
CA LEU A 117 9.82 22.86 -6.04
C LEU A 117 10.82 23.25 -7.12
N GLY A 118 10.51 23.00 -8.40
CA GLY A 118 11.38 23.42 -9.50
C GLY A 118 11.56 24.94 -9.57
N MET A 119 10.51 25.71 -9.29
CA MET A 119 10.61 27.18 -9.20
C MET A 119 11.48 27.62 -8.02
N LEU A 120 11.34 26.99 -6.86
CA LEU A 120 12.16 27.27 -5.68
C LEU A 120 13.64 26.92 -5.93
N GLU A 121 13.91 25.80 -6.62
CA GLU A 121 15.27 25.42 -7.02
C GLU A 121 15.89 26.44 -7.98
N LEU A 122 15.14 26.93 -8.97
CA LEU A 122 15.61 27.99 -9.87
C LEU A 122 15.87 29.31 -9.14
N LEU A 123 15.01 29.69 -8.19
CA LEU A 123 15.22 30.87 -7.35
C LEU A 123 16.48 30.73 -6.50
N GLN A 124 16.78 29.52 -6.01
CA GLN A 124 17.98 29.24 -5.22
C GLN A 124 19.28 29.47 -5.99
N MET A 125 19.24 29.39 -7.33
CA MET A 125 20.38 29.66 -8.20
C MET A 125 20.58 31.17 -8.48
N SER A 126 19.67 32.04 -8.02
CA SER A 126 19.76 33.48 -8.18
C SER A 126 20.50 34.16 -7.01
N ARG A 127 20.78 35.47 -7.13
CA ARG A 127 21.35 36.24 -6.02
C ARG A 127 20.25 36.56 -5.01
N LEU A 128 20.36 35.98 -3.83
CA LEU A 128 19.43 36.17 -2.71
C LEU A 128 20.18 36.72 -1.50
N ASP A 129 19.56 37.63 -0.78
CA ASP A 129 20.04 38.04 0.56
C ASP A 129 19.76 36.95 1.61
N GLU A 130 20.28 37.11 2.83
CA GLU A 130 20.17 36.10 3.89
C GLU A 130 18.70 35.83 4.28
N GLU A 131 17.86 36.85 4.35
CA GLU A 131 16.44 36.73 4.70
C GLU A 131 15.65 35.97 3.61
N GLN A 132 15.95 36.24 2.34
CA GLN A 132 15.39 35.53 1.19
C GLN A 132 15.84 34.07 1.14
N GLN A 133 17.10 33.78 1.47
CA GLN A 133 17.61 32.42 1.53
C GLN A 133 16.89 31.60 2.61
N ASP A 134 16.70 32.17 3.79
CA ASP A 134 16.00 31.51 4.90
C ASP A 134 14.51 31.27 4.58
N THR A 135 13.86 32.29 3.99
CA THR A 135 12.48 32.17 3.50
C THR A 135 12.34 31.08 2.44
N LEU A 136 13.27 31.03 1.47
CA LEU A 136 13.26 30.03 0.41
C LEU A 136 13.50 28.62 0.95
N ALA A 137 14.44 28.48 1.90
CA ALA A 137 14.72 27.21 2.57
C ALA A 137 13.47 26.69 3.30
N THR A 138 12.79 27.56 4.04
CA THR A 138 11.55 27.25 4.77
C THR A 138 10.43 26.83 3.81
N ALA A 139 10.24 27.57 2.70
CA ALA A 139 9.23 27.25 1.70
C ALA A 139 9.48 25.89 1.03
N ARG A 140 10.74 25.59 0.72
CA ARG A 140 11.15 24.31 0.12
C ARG A 140 10.96 23.15 1.08
N GLU A 141 11.35 23.31 2.34
CA GLU A 141 11.14 22.30 3.39
C GLU A 141 9.64 22.02 3.60
N SER A 142 8.81 23.07 3.63
CA SER A 142 7.35 22.94 3.73
C SER A 142 6.73 22.18 2.55
N ALA A 143 7.19 22.47 1.33
CA ALA A 143 6.74 21.78 0.13
C ALA A 143 7.12 20.29 0.12
N GLN A 144 8.35 19.96 0.55
CA GLN A 144 8.82 18.59 0.69
C GLN A 144 8.07 17.83 1.79
N LEU A 145 7.79 18.49 2.91
CA LEU A 145 6.97 17.94 3.99
C LEU A 145 5.58 17.59 3.49
N LEU A 146 4.91 18.51 2.77
CA LEU A 146 3.57 18.26 2.22
C LEU A 146 3.54 17.04 1.28
N LEU A 147 4.51 16.93 0.38
CA LEU A 147 4.61 15.76 -0.51
C LEU A 147 4.77 14.45 0.28
N ARG A 148 5.64 14.45 1.30
CA ARG A 148 5.83 13.29 2.17
C ARG A 148 4.54 12.91 2.91
N LEU A 149 3.80 13.89 3.44
CA LEU A 149 2.53 13.65 4.12
C LEU A 149 1.49 13.00 3.20
N ILE A 150 1.44 13.43 1.95
CA ILE A 150 0.55 12.85 0.94
C ILE A 150 0.96 11.41 0.64
N ASP A 151 2.25 11.15 0.46
CA ASP A 151 2.77 9.80 0.24
C ASP A 151 2.50 8.89 1.45
N ASP A 152 2.65 9.38 2.68
CA ASP A 152 2.33 8.64 3.91
C ASP A 152 0.83 8.30 3.99
N ILE A 153 -0.06 9.24 3.66
CA ILE A 153 -1.52 9.00 3.64
C ILE A 153 -1.89 7.94 2.59
N LEU A 154 -1.26 7.99 1.41
CA LEU A 154 -1.45 6.98 0.38
C LEU A 154 -0.99 5.60 0.82
N ASP A 155 0.21 5.52 1.38
CA ASP A 155 0.76 4.25 1.84
C ASP A 155 -0.12 3.67 2.96
N PHE A 156 -0.59 4.51 3.89
CA PHE A 156 -1.55 4.11 4.92
C PHE A 156 -2.86 3.58 4.30
N ALA A 157 -3.44 4.28 3.32
CA ALA A 157 -4.68 3.83 2.66
C ALA A 157 -4.51 2.52 1.89
N LYS A 158 -3.38 2.33 1.19
CA LYS A 158 -3.07 1.07 0.49
C LYS A 158 -2.88 -0.08 1.48
N ILE A 159 -2.24 0.21 2.61
CA ILE A 159 -2.07 -0.74 3.72
C ILE A 159 -3.41 -1.17 4.34
N GLU A 160 -4.31 -0.22 4.63
CA GLU A 160 -5.63 -0.52 5.21
C GLU A 160 -6.51 -1.34 4.26
N ALA A 161 -6.36 -1.14 2.96
CA ALA A 161 -7.11 -1.86 1.95
C ALA A 161 -6.47 -3.21 1.53
N ASP A 162 -5.37 -3.63 2.19
CA ASP A 162 -4.55 -4.80 1.81
C ASP A 162 -4.12 -4.78 0.32
N GLN A 163 -3.92 -3.57 -0.24
CA GLN A 163 -3.50 -3.33 -1.63
C GLN A 163 -1.99 -3.06 -1.76
N MET A 164 -1.24 -3.15 -0.66
CA MET A 164 0.20 -2.96 -0.69
C MET A 164 0.93 -4.27 -0.90
N GLU A 165 1.59 -4.40 -2.04
CA GLU A 165 2.44 -5.55 -2.37
C GLU A 165 3.89 -5.29 -1.94
N VAL A 166 4.54 -6.33 -1.41
CA VAL A 166 5.97 -6.35 -1.08
C VAL A 166 6.72 -7.02 -2.23
N VAL A 167 7.68 -6.31 -2.81
CA VAL A 167 8.44 -6.79 -3.98
C VAL A 167 9.83 -7.22 -3.53
N TYR A 168 9.98 -8.53 -3.30
CA TYR A 168 11.26 -9.11 -2.90
C TYR A 168 12.25 -9.13 -4.07
N ALA A 169 13.42 -8.53 -3.87
CA ALA A 169 14.53 -8.52 -4.80
C ALA A 169 15.84 -8.88 -4.09
N ALA A 170 16.77 -9.48 -4.83
CA ALA A 170 18.13 -9.71 -4.34
C ALA A 170 18.82 -8.36 -4.12
N THR A 171 18.96 -7.98 -2.86
CA THR A 171 19.37 -6.64 -2.46
C THR A 171 20.69 -6.71 -1.71
N PRO A 172 21.73 -5.98 -2.17
CA PRO A 172 22.96 -5.85 -1.41
C PRO A 172 22.72 -4.92 -0.22
N ILE A 173 22.65 -5.47 0.99
CA ILE A 173 22.23 -4.72 2.18
C ILE A 173 23.27 -3.67 2.58
N ARG A 174 24.57 -3.99 2.51
CA ARG A 174 25.63 -3.03 2.90
C ARG A 174 25.57 -1.73 2.08
N PRO A 175 25.51 -1.75 0.72
CA PRO A 175 25.29 -0.54 -0.07
C PRO A 175 23.99 0.19 0.26
N LEU A 176 22.89 -0.54 0.51
CA LEU A 176 21.62 0.08 0.87
C LEU A 176 21.74 0.87 2.18
N LEU A 177 22.34 0.28 3.21
CA LEU A 177 22.55 0.94 4.50
C LEU A 177 23.51 2.13 4.39
N GLN A 178 24.56 2.02 3.59
CA GLN A 178 25.50 3.14 3.33
C GLN A 178 24.80 4.32 2.65
N GLN A 179 23.92 4.06 1.67
CA GLN A 179 23.14 5.09 1.00
C GLN A 179 22.18 5.79 1.97
N VAL A 180 21.47 5.00 2.78
CA VAL A 180 20.56 5.52 3.80
C VAL A 180 21.32 6.36 4.83
N HIS A 181 22.43 5.84 5.36
CA HIS A 181 23.28 6.56 6.31
C HIS A 181 23.80 7.89 5.75
N SER A 182 24.33 7.88 4.53
CA SER A 182 24.92 9.08 3.89
C SER A 182 23.90 10.22 3.75
N LEU A 183 22.63 9.88 3.49
CA LEU A 183 21.56 10.87 3.38
C LEU A 183 21.34 11.66 4.67
N TYR A 184 21.43 10.99 5.83
CA TYR A 184 21.21 11.63 7.13
C TYR A 184 22.49 12.12 7.79
N ALA A 185 23.66 11.60 7.39
CA ALA A 185 24.95 12.05 7.89
C ALA A 185 25.14 13.56 7.66
N GLN A 186 24.79 14.06 6.46
CA GLN A 186 24.89 15.50 6.17
C GLN A 186 23.91 16.34 7.00
N ALA A 187 22.68 15.85 7.22
CA ALA A 187 21.69 16.54 8.04
C ALA A 187 22.09 16.57 9.53
N ALA A 188 22.64 15.46 10.02
CA ALA A 188 23.17 15.32 11.37
C ALA A 188 24.39 16.23 11.60
N GLU A 189 25.32 16.27 10.65
CA GLU A 189 26.52 17.12 10.70
C GLU A 189 26.17 18.61 10.79
N ARG A 190 25.17 19.07 10.01
CA ARG A 190 24.67 20.45 10.10
C ARG A 190 24.09 20.81 11.47
N LYS A 191 23.57 19.81 12.21
CA LYS A 191 23.11 19.96 13.60
C LYS A 191 24.23 19.75 14.63
N GLY A 192 25.45 19.39 14.21
CA GLY A 192 26.54 19.03 15.12
C GLY A 192 26.37 17.67 15.80
N LEU A 193 25.56 16.76 15.23
CA LEU A 193 25.36 15.41 15.73
C LEU A 193 26.39 14.44 15.15
N ARG A 194 26.87 13.51 15.97
CA ARG A 194 27.71 12.39 15.51
C ARG A 194 26.83 11.30 14.91
N MET A 195 27.10 10.88 13.67
CA MET A 195 26.37 9.81 12.99
C MET A 195 27.29 8.59 12.82
N GLU A 196 26.82 7.41 13.22
CA GLU A 196 27.57 6.15 13.13
C GLU A 196 26.83 5.09 12.33
N LEU A 197 27.58 4.28 11.58
CA LEU A 197 27.10 3.09 10.89
C LEU A 197 27.92 1.88 11.34
N GLU A 198 27.25 0.90 11.94
CA GLU A 198 27.83 -0.37 12.35
C GLU A 198 27.13 -1.50 11.58
N MET A 199 27.89 -2.38 10.93
CA MET A 199 27.36 -3.52 10.20
C MET A 199 28.12 -4.76 10.63
N ASP A 200 27.38 -5.79 11.04
CA ASP A 200 27.94 -7.08 11.41
C ASP A 200 28.69 -7.70 10.22
N ASP A 201 29.87 -8.28 10.49
CA ASP A 201 30.69 -8.95 9.48
C ASP A 201 30.00 -10.21 8.94
N ALA A 202 29.13 -10.84 9.74
CA ALA A 202 28.33 -12.01 9.32
C ALA A 202 27.21 -11.66 8.34
N LEU A 203 26.91 -10.37 8.11
CA LEU A 203 25.84 -9.96 7.20
C LEU A 203 26.11 -10.44 5.77
N ALA A 204 25.18 -11.22 5.22
CA ALA A 204 25.29 -11.76 3.87
C ALA A 204 25.44 -10.65 2.81
N GLY A 205 26.15 -10.96 1.73
CA GLY A 205 26.42 -10.00 0.65
C GLY A 205 25.13 -9.46 0.00
N ALA A 206 24.12 -10.31 -0.16
CA ALA A 206 22.79 -9.93 -0.60
C ALA A 206 21.70 -10.77 0.07
N LEU A 207 20.53 -10.17 0.26
CA LEU A 207 19.35 -10.78 0.88
C LEU A 207 18.12 -10.50 0.02
N ARG A 208 17.17 -11.44 -0.02
CA ARG A 208 15.87 -11.25 -0.69
C ARG A 208 14.96 -10.45 0.24
N VAL A 209 14.88 -9.15 -0.02
CA VAL A 209 14.05 -8.18 0.72
C VAL A 209 13.40 -7.21 -0.25
N ASP A 210 12.42 -6.44 0.22
CA ASP A 210 11.96 -5.27 -0.53
C ASP A 210 12.86 -4.06 -0.23
N PRO A 211 13.70 -3.62 -1.18
CA PRO A 211 14.67 -2.56 -0.93
C PRO A 211 14.02 -1.18 -0.77
N LEU A 212 12.80 -0.98 -1.29
CA LEU A 212 12.08 0.29 -1.17
C LEU A 212 11.47 0.40 0.23
N ARG A 213 10.78 -0.66 0.68
CA ARG A 213 10.14 -0.67 2.00
C ARG A 213 11.14 -0.73 3.14
N LEU A 214 12.23 -1.49 2.98
CA LEU A 214 13.33 -1.47 3.96
C LEU A 214 13.91 -0.06 4.12
N ARG A 215 14.19 0.64 2.99
CA ARG A 215 14.63 2.04 3.01
C ARG A 215 13.64 2.92 3.74
N GLN A 216 12.36 2.81 3.42
CA GLN A 216 11.31 3.64 3.99
C GLN A 216 11.26 3.54 5.53
N VAL A 217 11.31 2.31 6.07
CA VAL A 217 11.33 2.09 7.53
C VAL A 217 12.57 2.72 8.17
N LEU A 218 13.76 2.45 7.62
CA LEU A 218 15.02 2.97 8.16
C LEU A 218 15.12 4.51 8.07
N GLN A 219 14.65 5.09 6.97
CA GLN A 219 14.58 6.53 6.77
C GLN A 219 13.63 7.19 7.78
N ASN A 220 12.48 6.58 8.06
CA ASN A 220 11.59 7.08 9.10
C ASN A 220 12.25 7.06 10.49
N PHE A 221 12.96 5.98 10.83
CA PHE A 221 13.67 5.90 12.11
C PHE A 221 14.78 6.94 12.22
N LEU A 222 15.65 7.05 11.21
CA LEU A 222 16.74 8.03 11.19
C LEU A 222 16.25 9.47 11.16
N SER A 223 15.19 9.75 10.40
CA SER A 223 14.60 11.08 10.37
C SER A 223 14.08 11.48 11.75
N ASN A 224 13.45 10.57 12.50
CA ASN A 224 12.99 10.85 13.86
C ASN A 224 14.17 11.03 14.81
N ALA A 225 15.18 10.15 14.74
CA ALA A 225 16.38 10.25 15.57
C ALA A 225 17.12 11.59 15.40
N VAL A 226 17.39 12.00 14.15
CA VAL A 226 18.06 13.29 13.85
C VAL A 226 17.19 14.48 14.25
N LYS A 227 15.87 14.37 14.08
CA LYS A 227 14.92 15.42 14.42
C LYS A 227 14.86 15.69 15.92
N PHE A 228 14.76 14.64 16.74
CA PHE A 228 14.56 14.73 18.19
C PHE A 228 15.84 14.71 19.03
N THR A 229 17.00 14.59 18.37
CA THR A 229 18.31 14.78 19.00
C THR A 229 18.80 16.20 18.73
N ALA A 230 19.04 16.97 19.80
CA ALA A 230 19.59 18.32 19.70
C ALA A 230 21.13 18.30 19.74
N THR A 231 21.69 17.49 20.63
CA THR A 231 23.13 17.26 20.79
C THR A 231 23.38 15.78 21.07
N GLY A 232 24.57 15.28 20.73
CA GLY A 232 24.95 13.88 20.96
C GLY A 232 25.15 13.10 19.67
N SER A 233 24.63 11.88 19.64
CA SER A 233 24.86 10.92 18.55
C SER A 233 23.60 10.17 18.13
N VAL A 234 23.60 9.76 16.86
CA VAL A 234 22.67 8.78 16.28
C VAL A 234 23.51 7.64 15.68
N LYS A 235 23.09 6.40 15.87
CA LYS A 235 23.77 5.20 15.35
C LYS A 235 22.79 4.30 14.62
N LEU A 236 23.14 3.91 13.40
CA LEU A 236 22.49 2.83 12.65
C LEU A 236 23.33 1.57 12.78
N ARG A 237 22.75 0.49 13.31
CA ARG A 237 23.39 -0.82 13.44
C ARG A 237 22.60 -1.87 12.68
N ALA A 238 23.28 -2.73 11.94
CA ALA A 238 22.71 -3.95 11.36
C ALA A 238 23.42 -5.17 11.93
N ALA A 239 22.68 -6.00 12.66
CA ALA A 239 23.18 -7.20 13.33
C ALA A 239 22.52 -8.47 12.78
N VAL A 240 23.26 -9.58 12.74
CA VAL A 240 22.74 -10.91 12.42
C VAL A 240 22.46 -11.65 13.72
N GLU A 241 21.18 -11.85 14.06
CA GLU A 241 20.77 -12.56 15.27
C GLU A 241 20.81 -14.08 15.12
N ALA A 242 20.63 -14.58 13.90
CA ALA A 242 20.79 -15.99 13.56
C ALA A 242 21.06 -16.16 12.07
N ASP A 243 21.82 -17.20 11.73
CA ASP A 243 22.12 -17.60 10.36
C ASP A 243 22.06 -19.13 10.27
N ASP A 244 21.24 -19.65 9.37
CA ASP A 244 21.11 -21.08 9.09
C ASP A 244 21.77 -21.50 7.76
N GLY A 245 22.49 -20.58 7.10
CA GLY A 245 23.13 -20.76 5.81
C GLY A 245 22.22 -20.57 4.59
N ARG A 246 20.90 -20.44 4.78
CA ARG A 246 19.93 -20.10 3.71
C ARG A 246 19.16 -18.83 4.02
N ARG A 247 18.99 -18.50 5.30
CA ARG A 247 18.21 -17.38 5.81
C ARG A 247 18.93 -16.75 7.00
N GLN A 248 18.90 -15.43 7.03
CA GLN A 248 19.40 -14.65 8.16
C GLN A 248 18.24 -13.98 8.90
N ARG A 249 18.28 -14.02 10.24
CA ARG A 249 17.48 -13.15 11.10
C ARG A 249 18.29 -11.91 11.41
N LEU A 250 17.73 -10.75 11.10
CA LEU A 250 18.40 -9.46 11.09
C LEU A 250 17.73 -8.52 12.07
N ARG A 251 18.54 -7.75 12.78
CA ARG A 251 18.10 -6.63 13.60
C ARG A 251 18.76 -5.35 13.08
N PHE A 252 17.93 -4.40 12.66
CA PHE A 252 18.36 -3.06 12.31
C PHE A 252 17.98 -2.11 13.44
N ASP A 253 18.95 -1.60 14.17
CA ASP A 253 18.75 -0.66 15.27
C ASP A 253 19.10 0.76 14.84
N VAL A 254 18.22 1.70 15.11
CA VAL A 254 18.52 3.14 15.08
C VAL A 254 18.45 3.65 16.52
N THR A 255 19.61 3.96 17.08
CA THR A 255 19.74 4.46 18.45
C THR A 255 20.11 5.93 18.45
N ASP A 256 19.37 6.74 19.19
CA ASP A 256 19.66 8.15 19.43
C ASP A 256 19.85 8.46 20.91
N THR A 257 20.43 9.62 21.18
CA THR A 257 20.67 10.17 22.53
C THR A 257 19.80 11.41 22.78
N GLY A 258 18.68 11.49 22.07
CA GLY A 258 17.78 12.64 22.11
C GLY A 258 16.93 12.68 23.38
N ILE A 259 15.84 13.43 23.31
CA ILE A 259 14.95 13.70 24.46
C ILE A 259 14.35 12.44 25.08
N GLY A 260 14.30 11.32 24.35
CA GLY A 260 13.59 10.12 24.76
C GLY A 260 12.10 10.36 25.03
N MET A 261 11.42 9.32 25.51
CA MET A 261 9.97 9.31 25.71
C MET A 261 9.63 8.62 27.03
N ASP A 262 8.57 9.10 27.69
CA ASP A 262 7.99 8.40 28.84
C ASP A 262 7.15 7.18 28.40
N ARG A 263 6.72 6.37 29.38
CA ARG A 263 5.95 5.13 29.11
C ARG A 263 4.60 5.39 28.45
N ASP A 264 3.95 6.50 28.79
CA ASP A 264 2.61 6.83 28.28
C ASP A 264 2.69 7.27 26.83
N GLN A 265 3.74 8.03 26.47
CA GLN A 265 4.05 8.38 25.08
C GLN A 265 4.36 7.12 24.28
N LEU A 266 5.26 6.26 24.77
CA LEU A 266 5.64 4.98 24.14
C LEU A 266 4.43 4.11 23.78
N ALA A 267 3.45 4.01 24.69
CA ALA A 267 2.25 3.20 24.48
C ALA A 267 1.34 3.70 23.34
N ARG A 268 1.39 5.01 23.02
CA ARG A 268 0.52 5.63 22.01
C ARG A 268 1.19 5.86 20.66
N LEU A 269 2.52 5.78 20.56
CA LEU A 269 3.28 6.13 19.34
C LEU A 269 2.92 5.37 18.07
N PHE A 270 2.44 4.13 18.20
CA PHE A 270 2.05 3.33 17.04
C PHE A 270 0.58 3.50 16.65
N GLN A 271 -0.19 4.32 17.38
CA GLN A 271 -1.54 4.67 16.99
C GLN A 271 -1.47 5.68 15.83
N PRO A 272 -2.16 5.43 14.70
CA PRO A 272 -2.20 6.38 13.59
C PRO A 272 -2.65 7.77 14.05
N PHE A 273 -2.09 8.83 13.45
CA PHE A 273 -2.40 10.23 13.74
C PHE A 273 -2.10 10.70 15.16
N THR A 274 -1.39 9.91 15.96
CA THR A 274 -0.97 10.32 17.30
C THR A 274 0.33 11.11 17.21
N GLN A 275 0.31 12.34 17.70
CA GLN A 275 1.48 13.16 17.96
C GLN A 275 1.63 13.35 19.46
N ALA A 276 2.86 13.38 19.98
CA ALA A 276 3.09 13.73 21.38
C ALA A 276 2.71 15.21 21.62
N GLU A 277 1.91 15.48 22.65
CA GLU A 277 1.53 16.83 23.08
C GLU A 277 2.72 17.50 23.79
N SER A 278 3.63 18.09 23.02
CA SER A 278 4.75 18.87 23.56
C SER A 278 5.02 20.10 22.67
N ASP A 279 5.61 21.17 23.24
CA ASP A 279 5.99 22.39 22.49
C ASP A 279 6.92 22.11 21.30
N THR A 280 7.60 20.95 21.29
CA THR A 280 8.38 20.41 20.17
C THR A 280 7.53 19.93 18.98
N ALA A 281 6.27 19.54 19.18
CA ALA A 281 5.36 19.16 18.10
C ALA A 281 4.91 20.36 17.24
N ARG A 282 4.86 21.57 17.83
CA ARG A 282 4.54 22.82 17.11
C ARG A 282 5.65 23.27 16.15
N HIS A 283 6.93 23.01 16.49
CA HIS A 283 8.07 23.42 15.66
C HIS A 283 8.47 22.39 14.60
N TYR A 284 8.08 21.11 14.77
CA TYR A 284 8.56 20.04 13.90
C TYR A 284 7.46 19.05 13.45
N GLY A 285 6.18 19.44 13.44
CA GLY A 285 5.03 18.56 13.24
C GLY A 285 5.14 17.64 12.00
N GLY A 286 4.87 16.35 12.19
CA GLY A 286 4.66 15.36 11.11
C GLY A 286 3.42 14.53 11.43
N ALA A 287 2.67 14.02 10.45
CA ALA A 287 1.30 13.51 10.64
C ALA A 287 1.08 12.32 11.60
N GLY A 288 2.10 11.87 12.35
CA GLY A 288 1.98 10.74 13.28
C GLY A 288 1.76 9.39 12.57
N LEU A 289 2.06 9.33 11.27
CA LEU A 289 1.88 8.13 10.44
C LEU A 289 3.17 7.32 10.25
N GLY A 290 4.35 7.94 10.34
CA GLY A 290 5.61 7.28 10.00
C GLY A 290 5.86 5.98 10.78
N LEU A 291 5.68 5.98 12.11
CA LEU A 291 5.88 4.78 12.95
C LEU A 291 4.79 3.73 12.75
N SER A 292 3.54 4.12 12.54
CA SER A 292 2.44 3.18 12.29
C SER A 292 2.58 2.50 10.92
N ILE A 293 2.97 3.26 9.88
CA ILE A 293 3.35 2.74 8.56
C ILE A 293 4.55 1.81 8.69
N SER A 294 5.60 2.22 9.41
CA SER A 294 6.80 1.39 9.61
C SER A 294 6.48 0.03 10.22
N ARG A 295 5.63 0.00 11.24
CA ARG A 295 5.18 -1.24 11.88
C ARG A 295 4.41 -2.14 10.90
N ARG A 296 3.51 -1.58 10.08
CA ARG A 296 2.78 -2.39 9.10
C ARG A 296 3.70 -2.87 7.99
N LEU A 297 4.59 -2.03 7.47
CA LEU A 297 5.58 -2.44 6.46
C LEU A 297 6.43 -3.60 6.97
N ALA A 298 6.92 -3.52 8.21
CA ALA A 298 7.64 -4.63 8.82
C ALA A 298 6.79 -5.91 8.87
N THR A 299 5.52 -5.80 9.27
CA THR A 299 4.59 -6.94 9.31
C THR A 299 4.37 -7.54 7.92
N LEU A 300 4.19 -6.72 6.89
CA LEU A 300 4.04 -7.15 5.48
C LEU A 300 5.32 -7.83 4.96
N MET A 301 6.49 -7.39 5.42
CA MET A 301 7.78 -8.01 5.14
C MET A 301 8.07 -9.25 6.01
N GLY A 302 7.10 -9.72 6.81
CA GLY A 302 7.24 -10.91 7.66
C GLY A 302 8.09 -10.70 8.92
N GLY A 303 8.20 -9.46 9.38
CA GLY A 303 8.97 -9.07 10.56
C GLY A 303 8.21 -8.21 11.57
N ALA A 304 8.95 -7.49 12.40
CA ALA A 304 8.39 -6.69 13.49
C ALA A 304 9.19 -5.40 13.73
N VAL A 305 8.54 -4.42 14.37
CA VAL A 305 9.20 -3.22 14.90
C VAL A 305 9.11 -3.24 16.41
N GLU A 306 10.24 -3.02 17.07
CA GLU A 306 10.35 -2.80 18.51
C GLU A 306 10.83 -1.38 18.79
N LEU A 307 10.43 -0.84 19.93
CA LEU A 307 10.86 0.49 20.36
C LEU A 307 11.17 0.47 21.85
N GLN A 308 12.35 0.97 22.21
CA GLN A 308 12.79 1.15 23.59
C GLN A 308 13.20 2.60 23.76
N SER A 309 12.68 3.29 24.78
CA SER A 309 13.04 4.69 25.04
C SER A 309 12.94 4.99 26.52
N GLU A 310 13.79 5.89 26.98
CA GLU A 310 13.74 6.45 28.32
C GLU A 310 13.95 7.96 28.25
N LEU A 311 13.09 8.70 28.95
CA LEU A 311 13.10 10.16 28.97
C LEU A 311 14.47 10.69 29.39
N GLY A 312 15.09 11.50 28.55
CA GLY A 312 16.41 12.09 28.73
C GLY A 312 17.60 11.20 28.36
N LEU A 313 17.39 9.92 28.03
CA LEU A 313 18.45 8.99 27.61
C LEU A 313 18.42 8.64 26.12
N GLY A 314 17.31 8.89 25.44
CA GLY A 314 17.14 8.69 24.01
C GLY A 314 16.22 7.54 23.64
N THR A 315 16.33 7.08 22.40
CA THR A 315 15.44 6.06 21.83
C THR A 315 16.22 5.06 20.99
N CYS A 316 15.82 3.79 21.05
CA CYS A 316 16.25 2.73 20.16
C CYS A 316 15.04 2.17 19.42
N ALA A 317 14.98 2.41 18.11
CA ALA A 317 13.98 1.83 17.22
C ALA A 317 14.60 0.66 16.45
N SER A 318 13.98 -0.52 16.54
CA SER A 318 14.52 -1.76 16.00
C SER A 318 13.57 -2.36 14.97
N LEU A 319 14.09 -2.70 13.79
CA LEU A 319 13.40 -3.48 12.78
C LEU A 319 13.97 -4.91 12.77
N LEU A 320 13.10 -5.88 13.03
CA LEU A 320 13.42 -7.31 12.98
C LEU A 320 12.91 -7.89 11.67
N LEU A 321 13.78 -8.55 10.91
CA LEU A 321 13.42 -9.20 9.65
C LEU A 321 14.08 -10.57 9.53
N SER A 322 13.39 -11.49 8.86
CA SER A 322 13.99 -12.75 8.41
C SER A 322 14.03 -12.75 6.89
N ALA A 323 15.21 -12.88 6.30
CA ALA A 323 15.38 -12.78 4.85
C ALA A 323 16.26 -13.92 4.32
N ASP A 324 15.87 -14.46 3.16
CA ASP A 324 16.65 -15.48 2.48
C ASP A 324 17.93 -14.87 1.91
N ILE A 325 19.04 -15.58 2.01
CA ILE A 325 20.31 -15.23 1.37
C ILE A 325 20.09 -15.30 -0.14
N ALA A 326 20.44 -14.22 -0.82
CA ALA A 326 20.34 -14.14 -2.27
C ALA A 326 21.70 -14.47 -2.89
N ASP A 327 21.68 -15.20 -4.02
CA ASP A 327 22.88 -15.46 -4.79
C ASP A 327 23.36 -14.18 -5.49
N ALA A 328 24.68 -14.03 -5.61
CA ALA A 328 25.29 -12.87 -6.26
C ALA A 328 24.84 -12.70 -7.72
N ALA A 329 24.41 -13.78 -8.38
CA ALA A 329 23.90 -13.78 -9.75
C ALA A 329 22.50 -13.13 -9.88
N ASP A 330 21.72 -13.11 -8.79
CA ASP A 330 20.36 -12.56 -8.78
C ASP A 330 20.34 -11.05 -8.52
N ILE A 331 21.48 -10.47 -8.13
CA ILE A 331 21.64 -9.03 -7.95
C ILE A 331 21.51 -8.37 -9.33
N GLN A 332 20.29 -7.96 -9.69
CA GLN A 332 20.10 -7.12 -10.86
C GLN A 332 20.85 -5.80 -10.62
N PRO A 333 21.79 -5.41 -11.49
CA PRO A 333 22.41 -4.10 -11.38
C PRO A 333 21.29 -3.07 -11.48
N THR A 334 21.17 -2.21 -10.48
CA THR A 334 20.33 -1.01 -10.54
C THR A 334 20.97 -0.03 -11.52
N LEU A 335 20.99 -0.38 -12.80
CA LEU A 335 21.16 0.59 -13.86
C LEU A 335 19.78 1.24 -14.03
N PRO A 336 19.63 2.56 -13.82
CA PRO A 336 18.47 3.24 -14.39
C PRO A 336 18.45 2.88 -15.89
N PRO A 337 17.28 2.59 -16.50
CA PRO A 337 17.22 2.36 -17.93
C PRO A 337 17.90 3.55 -18.59
N ALA A 338 18.94 3.27 -19.39
CA ALA A 338 19.61 4.31 -20.15
C ALA A 338 18.50 5.09 -20.89
N PRO A 339 18.46 6.43 -20.81
CA PRO A 339 17.52 7.18 -21.62
C PRO A 339 17.69 6.70 -23.05
N ALA A 340 16.58 6.35 -23.69
CA ALA A 340 16.60 5.92 -25.09
C ALA A 340 17.46 6.93 -25.87
N PRO A 341 18.42 6.47 -26.69
CA PRO A 341 19.21 7.38 -27.49
C PRO A 341 18.24 8.29 -28.22
N TRP A 342 18.40 9.61 -28.05
CA TRP A 342 17.60 10.57 -28.79
C TRP A 342 17.63 10.15 -30.26
N PRO A 343 16.48 10.11 -30.95
CA PRO A 343 16.49 9.90 -32.39
C PRO A 343 17.45 10.93 -32.99
N PRO A 344 18.30 10.54 -33.96
CA PRO A 344 19.26 11.46 -34.55
C PRO A 344 18.52 12.75 -34.92
N THR A 345 18.97 13.86 -34.34
CA THR A 345 18.40 15.18 -34.60
C THR A 345 18.50 15.43 -36.09
N THR A 346 17.38 15.22 -36.81
CA THR A 346 17.19 15.89 -38.08
C THR A 346 17.28 17.37 -37.76
N ARG A 347 18.35 18.03 -38.24
CA ARG A 347 18.50 19.48 -38.23
C ARG A 347 17.11 20.09 -38.51
N PRO A 348 16.56 20.94 -37.63
CA PRO A 348 15.39 21.71 -38.03
C PRO A 348 15.77 22.51 -39.29
N PRO A 349 14.85 22.68 -40.25
CA PRO A 349 15.09 23.58 -41.38
C PRO A 349 15.46 24.96 -40.82
N PRO A 350 16.33 25.73 -41.51
CA PRO A 350 16.74 27.02 -41.00
C PRO A 350 15.50 27.88 -40.76
N CYS A 351 15.22 28.18 -39.48
CA CYS A 351 14.18 29.14 -39.14
C CYS A 351 14.60 30.48 -39.74
N CYS A 352 13.81 30.96 -40.70
CA CYS A 352 13.86 32.32 -41.19
C CYS A 352 13.52 33.30 -40.05
N TRP A 353 14.49 33.60 -39.20
CA TRP A 353 14.44 34.80 -38.37
C TRP A 353 14.85 35.98 -39.26
N SER A 354 13.85 36.60 -39.87
CA SER A 354 13.98 37.97 -40.38
C SER A 354 14.45 38.86 -39.24
N ARG A 355 15.57 39.56 -39.45
CA ARG A 355 16.11 40.57 -38.55
C ARG A 355 15.08 41.68 -38.32
N THR A 356 14.45 41.69 -37.16
CA THR A 356 13.90 42.90 -36.52
C THR A 356 13.60 42.58 -35.05
N THR A 357 14.54 42.89 -34.16
CA THR A 357 14.33 42.98 -32.71
C THR A 357 13.55 44.27 -32.39
N PRO A 358 12.36 44.23 -31.75
CA PRO A 358 11.82 45.41 -31.10
C PRO A 358 12.39 45.55 -29.67
N PRO A 359 12.47 46.77 -29.12
CA PRO A 359 13.04 47.00 -27.78
C PRO A 359 12.10 46.55 -26.64
N ILE A 360 12.71 46.33 -25.48
CA ILE A 360 12.24 45.66 -24.24
C ILE A 360 11.04 46.33 -23.50
N SER A 361 10.27 47.23 -24.11
CA SER A 361 9.17 47.92 -23.42
C SER A 361 7.77 47.29 -23.55
N SER A 362 7.58 46.17 -24.27
CA SER A 362 6.25 45.59 -24.53
C SER A 362 5.87 44.34 -23.71
N TRP A 363 6.69 43.90 -22.75
CA TRP A 363 6.42 42.68 -21.95
C TRP A 363 5.46 42.88 -20.76
N ARG A 364 4.65 43.94 -20.77
CA ARG A 364 3.53 44.12 -19.83
C ARG A 364 2.22 43.76 -20.53
N ASN A 365 1.95 42.46 -20.63
CA ASN A 365 0.64 41.81 -20.79
C ASN A 365 0.77 40.51 -21.62
N CYS A 366 1.08 39.40 -20.96
CA CYS A 366 0.75 38.06 -21.48
C CYS A 366 0.05 37.28 -20.37
N SER A 367 -1.28 37.20 -20.47
CA SER A 367 -2.14 36.51 -19.53
C SER A 367 -2.13 34.99 -19.78
N TRP A 368 -2.00 34.23 -18.70
CA TRP A 368 -2.11 32.76 -18.60
C TRP A 368 -3.52 32.21 -18.93
N LYS A 369 -3.95 32.23 -20.20
CA LYS A 369 -5.26 31.68 -20.59
C LYS A 369 -5.28 30.68 -21.76
N SER A 370 -4.14 30.30 -22.33
CA SER A 370 -4.10 29.45 -23.53
C SER A 370 -3.74 27.97 -23.32
N TRP A 371 -3.55 27.51 -22.08
CA TRP A 371 -3.15 26.11 -21.81
C TRP A 371 -4.30 25.17 -21.36
N ALA A 372 -5.50 25.69 -21.10
CA ALA A 372 -6.58 24.92 -20.45
C ALA A 372 -7.64 24.31 -21.40
N THR A 373 -7.47 24.34 -22.72
CA THR A 373 -8.52 23.90 -23.67
C THR A 373 -8.15 22.75 -24.60
N ALA A 374 -7.04 22.03 -24.35
CA ALA A 374 -6.60 20.93 -25.22
C ALA A 374 -6.93 19.50 -24.72
N SER A 375 -7.65 19.34 -23.60
CA SER A 375 -7.84 18.02 -22.97
C SER A 375 -9.28 17.47 -22.96
N ASN A 376 -10.25 18.10 -23.62
CA ASN A 376 -11.63 17.59 -23.69
C ASN A 376 -12.22 17.62 -25.10
N ALA A 377 -12.18 16.49 -25.82
CA ALA A 377 -13.07 16.24 -26.96
C ALA A 377 -13.48 14.75 -27.01
N PRO A 378 -14.78 14.41 -27.12
CA PRO A 378 -15.27 13.04 -27.08
C PRO A 378 -15.09 12.29 -28.42
N LYS A 379 -14.79 10.99 -28.35
CA LYS A 379 -14.70 10.07 -29.49
C LYS A 379 -16.08 9.59 -29.93
N THR A 380 -16.62 10.13 -31.02
CA THR A 380 -17.65 9.47 -31.84
C THR A 380 -17.44 9.83 -33.31
N ALA A 381 -17.17 8.84 -34.17
CA ALA A 381 -17.01 9.01 -35.61
C ALA A 381 -18.15 8.30 -36.36
N PRO A 382 -18.80 8.97 -37.33
CA PRO A 382 -19.37 8.30 -38.49
C PRO A 382 -18.58 8.64 -39.75
N ARG A 383 -18.35 7.62 -40.60
CA ARG A 383 -17.69 7.71 -41.92
C ARG A 383 -18.42 8.70 -42.85
N PRO A 384 -17.67 9.40 -43.73
CA PRO A 384 -18.19 9.74 -45.04
C PRO A 384 -17.34 9.20 -46.21
N SER A 385 -18.07 9.00 -47.29
CA SER A 385 -17.72 8.48 -48.60
C SER A 385 -16.95 9.46 -49.50
N ARG A 386 -16.11 8.89 -50.37
CA ARG A 386 -15.73 9.30 -51.74
C ARG A 386 -16.09 10.72 -52.19
N ASN A 387 -15.08 11.58 -52.30
CA ASN A 387 -14.60 12.22 -53.54
C ASN A 387 -13.92 13.57 -53.22
N GLY A 388 -12.74 13.81 -53.81
CA GLY A 388 -12.21 15.16 -54.04
C GLY A 388 -10.88 15.46 -53.35
N ASN A 389 -9.82 15.49 -54.16
CA ASN A 389 -8.47 15.99 -53.90
C ASN A 389 -8.36 17.14 -52.88
N ALA A 390 -7.59 16.93 -51.82
CA ALA A 390 -6.74 17.97 -51.22
C ALA A 390 -5.61 17.28 -50.42
N ALA A 391 -4.39 17.76 -50.64
CA ALA A 391 -3.16 17.23 -50.08
C ALA A 391 -3.18 17.18 -48.54
N VAL A 392 -2.88 15.99 -47.99
CA VAL A 392 -2.63 15.78 -46.57
C VAL A 392 -1.16 16.08 -46.30
N THR A 393 -0.88 17.25 -45.76
CA THR A 393 0.36 17.53 -45.03
C THR A 393 0.07 17.23 -43.56
N SER A 394 0.57 16.11 -43.05
CA SER A 394 0.49 15.79 -41.62
C SER A 394 1.44 16.69 -40.83
N CYS A 395 0.91 17.50 -39.92
CA CYS A 395 1.69 18.00 -38.78
C CYS A 395 1.75 16.90 -37.72
N CYS A 396 2.97 16.62 -37.26
CA CYS A 396 3.31 15.76 -36.14
C CYS A 396 2.72 16.24 -34.80
#